data_AF-A0A7X7R891-F1
#
_entry.id   AF-A0A7X7R891-F1
#
_cell.length_a   1.000
_cell.length_b   1.000
_cell.length_c   1.000
_cell.angle_alpha   90.00
_cell.angle_beta   90.00
_cell.angle_gamma   90.00
#
_symmetry.space_group_name_H-M   'P 1'
#
loop_
_entity.id
_entity.type
_entity.pdbx_description
1 polymer ?
#
loop_
_entity_poly.entity_id
_entity_poly.type
_entity_poly.pdbx_seq_one_letter_code
_entity_poly.pdbx_strand_id
1 'polypeptide(L)' 'MYTQAMDIPDESGKKLAAVPPAHSEQEAAFEARIDADGRIEPQDWMPEAYRKTLVRQISQHAHSEIIGM' A
#
# COMPACT_ATOMS: atom_id res chain seq x y z
N MET A 1 16.91 42.56 -0.82
CA MET A 1 15.89 41.91 0.02
C MET A 1 15.86 40.44 -0.36
N TYR A 2 16.15 39.60 0.61
CA TYR A 2 16.49 38.17 0.51
C TYR A 2 15.26 37.27 0.22
N THR A 3 15.55 35.99 -0.11
CA THR A 3 14.70 34.79 -0.27
C THR A 3 14.14 34.57 -1.68
N GLN A 4 14.96 34.16 -2.66
CA GLN A 4 15.48 32.80 -2.83
C GLN A 4 14.38 31.74 -2.78
N ALA A 5 14.21 31.10 -3.93
CA ALA A 5 13.30 30.00 -4.22
C ALA A 5 13.32 28.94 -3.11
N MET A 6 12.14 28.63 -2.57
CA MET A 6 11.92 27.33 -1.96
C MET A 6 11.61 26.35 -3.08
N ASP A 7 12.67 25.78 -3.67
CA ASP A 7 12.61 24.42 -4.18
C ASP A 7 12.26 23.53 -2.97
N ILE A 8 11.00 23.12 -2.90
CA ILE A 8 10.60 22.03 -2.01
C ILE A 8 11.06 20.77 -2.73
N PRO A 9 12.09 20.05 -2.25
CA PRO A 9 12.31 18.72 -2.75
C PRO A 9 11.09 17.90 -2.31
N ASP A 10 10.33 17.39 -3.28
CA ASP A 10 9.34 16.33 -3.03
C ASP A 10 10.11 15.06 -2.61
N GLU A 11 10.61 15.05 -1.38
CA GLU A 11 11.16 13.87 -0.69
C GLU A 11 10.00 13.09 -0.05
N SER A 12 8.85 13.04 -0.72
CA SER A 12 7.68 12.27 -0.32
C SER A 12 7.13 11.38 -1.43
N GLY A 13 7.87 11.25 -2.53
CA GLY A 13 8.03 9.98 -3.23
C GLY A 13 8.72 8.97 -2.31
N LYS A 14 8.06 8.60 -1.21
CA LYS A 14 8.38 7.41 -0.41
C LYS A 14 8.41 6.29 -1.42
N LYS A 15 9.62 5.96 -1.90
CA LYS A 15 9.89 4.86 -2.81
C LYS A 15 9.03 3.73 -2.27
N LEU A 16 7.99 3.38 -3.02
CA LEU A 16 7.38 2.08 -2.94
C LEU A 16 8.56 1.18 -3.22
N ALA A 17 9.22 0.76 -2.15
CA ALA A 17 10.47 0.04 -2.22
C ALA A 17 10.14 -1.15 -3.08
N ALA A 18 10.68 -1.15 -4.30
CA ALA A 18 10.59 -2.27 -5.20
C ALA A 18 11.05 -3.47 -4.36
N VAL A 19 10.09 -4.33 -4.04
CA VAL A 19 10.33 -5.54 -3.27
C VAL A 19 11.41 -6.29 -4.06
N PRO A 20 12.58 -6.57 -3.45
CA PRO A 20 13.65 -7.26 -4.16
C PRO A 20 13.14 -8.62 -4.62
N PRO A 21 13.50 -9.10 -5.83
CA PRO A 21 12.96 -10.32 -6.38
C PRO A 21 13.61 -11.52 -5.69
N ALA A 22 13.03 -11.90 -4.56
CA ALA A 22 13.09 -13.25 -4.04
C ALA A 22 11.63 -13.69 -3.89
N HIS A 23 10.96 -13.91 -5.03
CA HIS A 23 9.57 -14.35 -5.05
C HIS A 23 9.47 -15.70 -4.33
N SER A 24 9.06 -15.66 -3.07
CA SER A 24 8.69 -16.88 -2.35
C SER A 24 7.54 -17.54 -3.10
N GLU A 25 7.40 -18.86 -3.02
CA GLU A 25 6.29 -19.58 -3.68
C GLU A 25 4.92 -19.03 -3.30
N GLN A 26 4.81 -18.51 -2.06
CA GLN A 26 3.59 -17.87 -1.53
C GLN A 26 3.31 -16.52 -2.22
N GLU A 27 4.33 -15.72 -2.50
CA GLU A 27 4.20 -14.46 -3.26
C GLU A 27 3.72 -14.74 -4.68
N ALA A 28 4.32 -15.72 -5.36
CA ALA A 28 3.92 -16.08 -6.72
C ALA A 28 2.46 -16.59 -6.78
N ALA A 29 2.03 -17.37 -5.79
CA ALA A 29 0.65 -17.82 -5.68
C ALA A 29 -0.33 -16.66 -5.41
N PHE A 30 0.10 -15.66 -4.63
CA PHE A 30 -0.69 -14.46 -4.39
C PHE A 30 -0.86 -13.63 -5.67
N GLU A 31 0.24 -13.33 -6.38
CA GLU A 31 0.22 -12.59 -7.66
C GLU A 31 -0.67 -13.29 -8.69
N ALA A 32 -0.50 -14.61 -8.88
CA ALA A 32 -1.31 -15.38 -9.81
C ALA A 32 -2.81 -15.34 -9.47
N ARG A 33 -3.16 -15.25 -8.18
CA ARG A 33 -4.54 -15.13 -7.74
C ARG A 33 -5.11 -13.74 -7.99
N ILE A 34 -4.30 -12.69 -7.85
CA ILE A 34 -4.68 -11.32 -8.21
C ILE A 34 -4.88 -11.20 -9.73
N ASP A 35 -3.96 -11.74 -10.52
CA ASP A 35 -4.04 -11.72 -11.99
C ASP A 35 -5.27 -12.46 -12.54
N ALA A 36 -5.76 -13.44 -11.79
CA ALA A 36 -6.98 -14.18 -12.10
C ALA A 36 -8.27 -13.48 -11.60
N ASP A 37 -8.20 -12.21 -11.17
CA ASP A 37 -9.28 -11.47 -10.50
C ASP A 37 -9.86 -12.21 -9.28
N GLY A 38 -9.02 -13.02 -8.63
CA GLY A 38 -9.38 -13.81 -7.46
C GLY A 38 -9.55 -12.93 -6.22
N ARG A 39 -10.58 -13.23 -5.42
CA ARG A 39 -10.78 -12.58 -4.12
C ARG A 39 -9.73 -13.05 -3.13
N ILE A 40 -9.25 -12.16 -2.26
CA ILE A 40 -8.37 -12.48 -1.12
C ILE A 40 -9.20 -12.42 0.16
N GLU A 41 -9.30 -13.53 0.87
CA GLU A 41 -10.04 -13.65 2.13
C GLU A 41 -9.12 -13.39 3.33
N PRO A 42 -9.65 -13.04 4.52
CA PRO A 42 -8.83 -12.63 5.66
C PRO A 42 -7.82 -13.67 6.16
N GLN A 43 -8.15 -14.95 5.99
CA GLN A 43 -7.35 -16.11 6.40
C GLN A 43 -6.27 -16.47 5.40
N ASP A 44 -6.35 -15.96 4.17
CA ASP A 44 -5.34 -16.23 3.16
C ASP A 44 -4.00 -15.59 3.54
N TRP A 45 -2.94 -16.27 3.11
CA TRP A 45 -1.63 -15.69 3.11
C TRP A 45 -1.60 -14.49 2.14
N MET A 46 -0.99 -13.39 2.56
CA MET A 46 -0.78 -12.19 1.75
C MET A 46 0.48 -11.46 2.25
N PRO A 47 1.16 -10.69 1.39
CA PRO A 47 2.32 -9.91 1.80
C PRO A 47 1.99 -8.96 2.97
N GLU A 48 2.90 -8.82 3.93
CA GLU A 48 2.66 -8.01 5.14
C GLU A 48 2.40 -6.53 4.79
N ALA A 49 3.14 -6.00 3.81
CA ALA A 49 2.95 -4.63 3.32
C ALA A 49 1.55 -4.42 2.71
N TYR A 50 1.04 -5.42 2.00
CA TYR A 50 -0.32 -5.40 1.43
C TYR A 50 -1.37 -5.35 2.54
N ARG A 51 -1.27 -6.25 3.54
CA ARG A 51 -2.18 -6.28 4.70
C ARG A 51 -2.19 -4.95 5.46
N LYS A 52 -1.01 -4.40 5.77
CA LYS A 52 -0.90 -3.11 6.48
C LYS A 52 -1.58 -1.97 5.72
N THR A 53 -1.42 -1.95 4.40
CA THR A 53 -2.02 -0.92 3.55
C THR A 53 -3.54 -1.02 3.54
N LEU A 54 -4.10 -2.23 3.40
CA LEU A 54 -5.54 -2.45 3.47
C LEU A 54 -6.14 -2.03 4.81
N VAL A 55 -5.50 -2.41 5.92
CA VAL A 55 -5.97 -2.00 7.26
C VAL A 55 -6.03 -0.48 7.37
N ARG A 56 -4.99 0.23 6.88
CA ARG A 56 -4.99 1.69 6.86
C ARG A 56 -6.14 2.25 6.03
N GLN A 57 -6.35 1.74 4.81
CA GLN A 57 -7.40 2.23 3.93
C GLN A 57 -8.80 2.00 4.50
N ILE A 58 -9.09 0.77 4.96
CA ILE A 58 -10.38 0.41 5.55
C ILE A 58 -10.64 1.24 6.81
N SER A 59 -9.62 1.41 7.65
CA SER A 59 -9.73 2.26 8.84
C SER A 59 -10.07 3.67 8.44
N GLN A 60 -9.29 4.29 7.54
CA GLN A 60 -9.54 5.68 7.13
C GLN A 60 -10.92 5.86 6.51
N HIS A 61 -11.35 4.92 5.66
CA HIS A 61 -12.70 4.92 5.11
C HIS A 61 -13.76 4.92 6.23
N ALA A 62 -13.64 4.01 7.21
CA ALA A 62 -14.56 3.98 8.36
C ALA A 62 -14.52 5.27 9.19
N HIS A 63 -13.35 5.90 9.36
CA HIS A 63 -13.24 7.18 10.07
C HIS A 63 -13.93 8.32 9.31
N SER A 64 -13.84 8.33 7.97
CA SER A 64 -14.54 9.33 7.15
C SER A 64 -16.05 9.24 7.27
N GLU A 65 -16.62 8.02 7.35
CA GLU A 65 -18.06 7.82 7.57
C GLU A 65 -18.52 8.38 8.93
N ILE A 66 -17.67 8.31 9.97
CA ILE A 66 -17.99 8.80 11.31
C ILE A 66 -17.87 10.33 11.41
N ILE A 67 -16.83 10.92 10.82
CA ILE A 67 -16.55 12.36 10.90
C ILE A 67 -17.41 13.18 9.94
N GLY A 68 -17.86 12.57 8.84
CA GLY A 68 -18.68 13.23 7.82
C GLY A 68 -20.18 13.36 8.13
N MET A 69 -20.64 12.84 9.27
CA MET A 69 -22.00 13.07 9.81
C MET A 69 -22.01 14.25 10.78
#